data_AF-H0ESB6-F1
#
_entry.id   AF-H0ESB6-F1
#
_cell.length_a   1.000
_cell.length_b   1.000
_cell.length_c   1.000
_cell.angle_alpha   90.00
_cell.angle_beta   90.00
_cell.angle_gamma   90.00
#
_symmetry.space_group_name_H-M   'P 1'
#
loop_
_entity.id
_entity.type
_entity.pdbx_description
1 polymer ?
#
loop_
_entity_poly.entity_id
_entity_poly.type
_entity_poly.pdbx_seq_one_letter_code
_entity_poly.pdbx_strand_id
1 'polypeptide(L)'
;MGDAWSKDDANLTSALVISLSASSKTGRSFAWHLSKRANGTGPLGLLQVSSIPDAISNAAETMRLGFPQKSVSYTDLENTISSNWLTDLKAEKIVIFDFGARDGVLEMLADTLYSHPTLMGSRVVILQVGSEQKVYSSTELAESQAAFKKLSKIQESR
;
A
#
# COMPACT_ATOMS: atom_id res chain seq x y z
N MET A 1 10.37 16.45 -6.90
CA MET A 1 8.94 16.69 -6.65
C MET A 1 8.19 15.69 -7.48
N GLY A 2 7.28 14.94 -6.84
CA GLY A 2 6.52 13.87 -7.48
C GLY A 2 5.31 14.39 -8.23
N ASP A 3 4.47 13.46 -8.69
CA ASP A 3 3.25 13.79 -9.43
C ASP A 3 2.19 14.43 -8.52
N ALA A 4 1.29 15.21 -9.11
CA ALA A 4 0.20 15.85 -8.39
C ALA A 4 -0.92 14.85 -8.09
N TRP A 5 -1.40 14.82 -6.83
CA TRP A 5 -2.51 13.98 -6.42
C TRP A 5 -3.83 14.43 -7.08
N SER A 6 -4.44 13.56 -7.89
CA SER A 6 -5.69 13.86 -8.58
C SER A 6 -6.93 13.28 -7.88
N LYS A 7 -8.11 13.75 -8.29
CA LYS A 7 -9.40 13.15 -7.85
C LYS A 7 -9.52 11.68 -8.26
N ASP A 8 -8.95 11.32 -9.41
CA ASP A 8 -8.94 9.95 -9.87
C ASP A 8 -8.07 9.09 -8.95
N ASP A 9 -6.87 9.55 -8.57
CA ASP A 9 -6.03 8.83 -7.60
C ASP A 9 -6.75 8.59 -6.26
N ALA A 10 -7.54 9.58 -5.82
CA ALA A 10 -8.33 9.49 -4.58
C ALA A 10 -9.55 8.56 -4.66
N ASN A 11 -10.02 8.22 -5.86
CA ASN A 11 -11.13 7.30 -6.03
C ASN A 11 -10.66 5.84 -5.89
N LEU A 12 -10.94 5.22 -4.75
CA LEU A 12 -10.51 3.86 -4.45
C LEU A 12 -11.49 2.77 -4.92
N THR A 13 -12.65 3.12 -5.50
CA THR A 13 -13.75 2.15 -5.76
C THR A 13 -13.39 0.99 -6.69
N SER A 14 -12.50 1.21 -7.67
CA SER A 14 -11.97 0.16 -8.56
C SER A 14 -10.53 -0.26 -8.21
N ALA A 15 -10.03 0.14 -7.03
CA ALA A 15 -8.66 -0.07 -6.63
C ALA A 15 -8.47 -1.29 -5.73
N LEU A 16 -7.34 -1.95 -5.91
CA LEU A 16 -6.69 -2.73 -4.87
C LEU A 16 -5.83 -1.78 -4.04
N VAL A 17 -6.02 -1.77 -2.72
CA VAL A 17 -5.24 -0.94 -1.80
C VAL A 17 -4.20 -1.80 -1.10
N ILE A 18 -2.95 -1.34 -1.10
CA ILE A 18 -1.85 -1.94 -0.33
C ILE A 18 -1.41 -0.95 0.74
N SER A 19 -1.46 -1.36 2.01
CA SER A 19 -1.05 -0.56 3.17
C SER A 19 0.25 -1.14 3.72
N LEU A 20 1.37 -0.42 3.57
CA LEU A 20 2.65 -0.80 4.14
C LEU A 20 2.84 -0.17 5.52
N SER A 21 3.54 -0.88 6.42
CA SER A 21 3.60 -0.48 7.83
C SER A 21 2.20 -0.37 8.45
N ALA A 22 1.33 -1.35 8.14
CA ALA A 22 -0.08 -1.35 8.52
C ALA A 22 -0.31 -1.36 10.05
N SER A 23 0.66 -1.82 10.83
CA SER A 23 0.63 -1.75 12.30
C SER A 23 1.05 -0.39 12.88
N SER A 24 1.41 0.59 12.05
CA SER A 24 1.60 1.96 12.52
C SER A 24 0.28 2.57 13.01
N LYS A 25 0.35 3.64 13.79
CA LYS A 25 -0.86 4.39 14.21
C LYS A 25 -1.64 4.90 12.99
N THR A 26 -0.92 5.42 11.99
CA THR A 26 -1.51 5.93 10.75
C THR A 26 -2.13 4.81 9.92
N GLY A 27 -1.41 3.69 9.73
CA GLY A 27 -1.91 2.53 8.99
C GLY A 27 -3.16 1.91 9.61
N ARG A 28 -3.19 1.74 10.94
CA ARG A 28 -4.40 1.26 11.66
C ARG A 28 -5.57 2.24 11.54
N SER A 29 -5.31 3.53 11.71
CA SER A 29 -6.35 4.56 11.56
C SER A 29 -6.91 4.57 10.13
N PHE A 30 -6.05 4.45 9.12
CA PHE A 30 -6.43 4.38 7.72
C PHE A 30 -7.33 3.17 7.44
N ALA A 31 -6.93 1.97 7.86
CA ALA A 31 -7.75 0.76 7.70
C ALA A 31 -9.10 0.88 8.42
N TRP A 32 -9.13 1.47 9.61
CA TRP A 32 -10.38 1.75 10.32
C TRP A 32 -11.28 2.70 9.54
N HIS A 33 -10.75 3.79 8.96
CA HIS A 33 -11.57 4.71 8.16
C HIS A 33 -12.09 4.07 6.88
N LEU A 34 -11.30 3.20 6.23
CA LEU A 34 -11.77 2.40 5.11
C LEU A 34 -12.92 1.46 5.53
N SER A 35 -12.88 0.91 6.75
CA SER A 35 -13.97 0.07 7.29
C SER A 35 -15.31 0.80 7.42
N LYS A 36 -15.29 2.12 7.53
CA LYS A 36 -16.50 2.94 7.72
C LYS A 36 -17.09 3.46 6.42
N ARG A 37 -16.48 3.13 5.28
CA ARG A 37 -17.05 3.47 3.97
C ARG A 37 -18.36 2.71 3.75
N ALA A 38 -19.31 3.36 3.10
CA ALA A 38 -20.55 2.71 2.68
C ALA A 38 -20.25 1.57 1.70
N ASN A 39 -21.10 0.54 1.67
CA ASN A 39 -20.94 -0.58 0.75
C ASN A 39 -20.82 -0.08 -0.70
N GLY A 40 -19.88 -0.65 -1.45
CA GLY A 40 -19.59 -0.25 -2.84
C GLY A 40 -18.79 1.05 -2.99
N THR A 41 -18.49 1.77 -1.90
CA THR A 41 -17.66 2.99 -1.95
C THR A 41 -16.23 2.77 -1.47
N GLY A 42 -15.94 1.62 -0.88
CA GLY A 42 -14.61 1.17 -0.48
C GLY A 42 -13.81 0.57 -1.64
N PRO A 43 -12.55 0.17 -1.38
CA PRO A 43 -11.75 -0.54 -2.38
C PRO A 43 -12.29 -1.93 -2.69
N LEU A 44 -11.83 -2.50 -3.81
CA LEU A 44 -12.11 -3.88 -4.18
C LEU A 44 -11.44 -4.87 -3.23
N GLY A 45 -10.28 -4.49 -2.68
CA GLY A 45 -9.64 -5.24 -1.61
C GLY A 45 -8.57 -4.43 -0.89
N LEU A 46 -8.22 -4.88 0.31
CA LEU A 46 -7.20 -4.27 1.16
C LEU A 46 -6.14 -5.31 1.56
N LEU A 47 -4.91 -5.12 1.09
CA LEU A 47 -3.73 -5.86 1.53
C LEU A 47 -3.00 -5.05 2.61
N GLN A 48 -2.87 -5.61 3.81
CA GLN A 48 -2.18 -4.98 4.94
C GLN A 48 -0.86 -5.69 5.21
N VAL A 49 0.26 -4.99 5.00
CA VAL A 49 1.61 -5.54 5.18
C VAL A 49 2.20 -5.02 6.48
N SER A 50 2.65 -5.93 7.34
CA SER A 50 3.10 -5.59 8.70
C SER A 50 4.06 -6.64 9.25
N SER A 51 4.87 -6.29 10.25
CA SER A 51 5.63 -7.27 11.04
C SER A 51 4.76 -8.08 12.02
N ILE A 52 3.51 -7.66 12.24
CA ILE A 52 2.55 -8.32 13.14
C ILE A 52 1.21 -8.61 12.44
N PRO A 53 1.20 -9.39 11.34
CA PRO A 53 0.01 -9.59 10.51
C PRO A 53 -1.17 -10.20 11.27
N ASP A 54 -0.93 -11.12 12.21
CA ASP A 54 -2.00 -11.76 13.00
C ASP A 54 -2.78 -10.76 13.84
N ALA A 55 -2.10 -9.81 14.48
CA ALA A 55 -2.75 -8.75 15.25
C ALA A 55 -3.63 -7.86 14.37
N ILE A 56 -3.22 -7.63 13.11
CA ILE A 56 -4.02 -6.87 12.15
C ILE A 56 -5.23 -7.69 11.71
N SER A 57 -5.05 -8.98 11.39
CA SER A 57 -6.13 -9.88 11.01
C SER A 57 -7.20 -10.01 12.10
N ASN A 58 -6.79 -10.20 13.35
CA ASN A 58 -7.70 -10.30 14.49
C ASN A 58 -8.52 -9.00 14.68
N ALA A 59 -7.88 -7.84 14.56
CA ALA A 59 -8.60 -6.57 14.63
C ALA A 59 -9.60 -6.42 13.47
N ALA A 60 -9.23 -6.89 12.29
CA ALA A 60 -10.02 -6.84 11.07
C ALA A 60 -11.34 -7.61 11.15
N GLU A 61 -11.37 -8.75 11.85
CA GLU A 61 -12.60 -9.52 12.11
C GLU A 61 -13.66 -8.68 12.84
N THR A 62 -13.22 -7.78 13.73
CA THR A 62 -14.12 -6.88 14.46
C THR A 62 -14.58 -5.66 13.65
N MET A 63 -13.81 -5.27 12.61
CA MET A 63 -14.09 -4.06 11.83
C MET A 63 -15.23 -4.23 10.82
N ARG A 64 -15.61 -5.47 10.48
CA ARG A 64 -16.66 -5.80 9.50
C ARG A 64 -16.49 -5.06 8.16
N LEU A 65 -15.32 -5.21 7.52
CA LEU A 65 -15.08 -4.61 6.21
C LEU A 65 -16.12 -5.12 5.19
N GLY A 66 -16.67 -4.20 4.40
CA GLY A 66 -17.57 -4.52 3.27
C GLY A 66 -16.84 -5.01 2.01
N PHE A 67 -15.55 -5.33 2.12
CA PHE A 67 -14.69 -5.75 1.03
C PHE A 67 -13.64 -6.77 1.53
N PRO A 68 -13.13 -7.65 0.64
CA PRO A 68 -12.05 -8.58 0.96
C PRO A 68 -10.81 -7.89 1.55
N GLN A 69 -10.18 -8.55 2.51
CA GLN A 69 -8.90 -8.09 3.06
C GLN A 69 -7.99 -9.26 3.36
N LYS A 70 -6.69 -8.96 3.39
CA LYS A 70 -5.65 -9.90 3.78
C LYS A 70 -4.56 -9.17 4.55
N SER A 71 -4.05 -9.80 5.60
CA SER A 71 -2.89 -9.31 6.34
C SER A 71 -1.72 -10.27 6.13
N VAL A 72 -0.54 -9.73 5.82
CA VAL A 72 0.65 -10.54 5.51
C VAL A 72 1.90 -9.94 6.13
N SER A 73 2.88 -10.81 6.37
CA SER A 73 4.21 -10.38 6.79
C SER A 73 4.97 -9.74 5.62
N TYR A 74 6.05 -9.01 5.92
CA TYR A 74 6.97 -8.54 4.87
C TYR A 74 7.63 -9.69 4.11
N THR A 75 7.88 -10.82 4.77
CA THR A 75 8.51 -12.00 4.15
C THR A 75 7.56 -12.78 3.26
N ASP A 76 6.25 -12.71 3.51
CA ASP A 76 5.22 -13.38 2.71
C ASP A 76 4.63 -12.48 1.61
N LEU A 77 5.10 -11.24 1.50
CA LEU A 77 4.54 -10.25 0.58
C LEU A 77 4.71 -10.69 -0.87
N GLU A 78 5.93 -11.07 -1.29
CA GLU A 78 6.23 -11.51 -2.65
C GLU A 78 5.39 -12.74 -3.06
N ASN A 79 5.31 -13.73 -2.17
CA ASN A 79 4.48 -14.92 -2.36
C ASN A 79 2.99 -14.57 -2.47
N THR A 80 2.54 -13.59 -1.70
CA THR A 80 1.14 -13.13 -1.75
C THR A 80 0.84 -12.40 -3.04
N ILE A 81 1.76 -11.58 -3.54
CA ILE A 81 1.60 -10.87 -4.82
C ILE A 81 1.53 -11.87 -5.98
N SER A 82 2.34 -12.92 -5.91
CA SER A 82 2.38 -14.00 -6.89
C SER A 82 1.18 -14.96 -6.81
N SER A 83 0.31 -14.79 -5.80
CA SER A 83 -0.91 -15.60 -5.65
C SER A 83 -2.09 -14.99 -6.40
N ASN A 84 -3.06 -15.81 -6.78
CA ASN A 84 -4.25 -15.36 -7.52
C ASN A 84 -5.14 -14.39 -6.75
N TRP A 85 -4.94 -14.22 -5.43
CA TRP A 85 -5.80 -13.38 -4.60
C TRP A 85 -5.89 -11.93 -5.09
N LEU A 86 -4.78 -11.35 -5.57
CA LEU A 86 -4.80 -9.99 -6.12
C LEU A 86 -5.48 -9.95 -7.49
N THR A 87 -5.20 -10.93 -8.35
CA THR A 87 -5.72 -10.96 -9.73
C THR A 87 -7.22 -11.23 -9.77
N ASP A 88 -7.75 -12.01 -8.84
CA ASP A 88 -9.17 -12.34 -8.74
C ASP A 88 -10.04 -11.11 -8.43
N LEU A 89 -9.46 -10.07 -7.82
CA LEU A 89 -10.15 -8.80 -7.54
C LEU A 89 -10.40 -7.96 -8.79
N LYS A 90 -9.68 -8.20 -9.89
CA LYS A 90 -9.80 -7.46 -11.16
C LYS A 90 -9.71 -5.94 -11.00
N ALA A 91 -8.79 -5.48 -10.15
CA ALA A 91 -8.59 -4.06 -9.91
C ALA A 91 -8.05 -3.32 -11.15
N GLU A 92 -8.60 -2.14 -11.42
CA GLU A 92 -8.15 -1.27 -12.52
C GLU A 92 -6.83 -0.56 -12.18
N LYS A 93 -6.60 -0.34 -10.89
CA LYS A 93 -5.38 0.27 -10.36
C LYS A 93 -5.00 -0.28 -8.99
N ILE A 94 -3.72 -0.12 -8.66
CA ILE A 94 -3.16 -0.47 -7.37
C ILE A 94 -2.73 0.82 -6.69
N VAL A 95 -3.24 1.06 -5.49
CA VAL A 95 -2.87 2.25 -4.70
C VAL A 95 -2.11 1.79 -3.46
N ILE A 96 -0.85 2.17 -3.38
CA ILE A 96 0.07 1.84 -2.29
C ILE A 96 0.15 3.04 -1.36
N PHE A 97 -0.21 2.84 -0.09
CA PHE A 97 0.00 3.79 0.98
C PHE A 97 1.18 3.31 1.82
N ASP A 98 2.29 4.03 1.77
CA ASP A 98 3.48 3.76 2.57
C ASP A 98 3.49 4.63 3.84
N PHE A 99 3.21 4.01 4.98
CA PHE A 99 3.22 4.64 6.29
C PHE A 99 4.59 4.57 6.99
N GLY A 100 5.68 4.40 6.24
CA GLY A 100 7.03 4.22 6.76
C GLY A 100 7.36 2.75 6.97
N ALA A 101 7.22 1.96 5.90
CA ALA A 101 7.73 0.60 5.83
C ALA A 101 9.26 0.58 5.97
N ARG A 102 9.80 -0.61 6.25
CA ARG A 102 11.25 -0.80 6.26
C ARG A 102 11.83 -0.54 4.87
N ASP A 103 13.07 -0.05 4.84
CA ASP A 103 13.83 0.13 3.60
C ASP A 103 13.71 -1.06 2.64
N GLY A 104 13.57 -0.76 1.35
CA GLY A 104 13.55 -1.74 0.27
C GLY A 104 12.22 -2.47 0.09
N VAL A 105 11.30 -2.42 1.06
CA VAL A 105 9.99 -3.09 0.95
C VAL A 105 9.16 -2.50 -0.19
N LEU A 106 9.12 -1.16 -0.31
CA LEU A 106 8.34 -0.50 -1.36
C LEU A 106 8.96 -0.71 -2.74
N GLU A 107 10.28 -0.65 -2.84
CA GLU A 107 11.02 -0.92 -4.07
C GLU A 107 10.79 -2.36 -4.54
N MET A 108 10.94 -3.35 -3.64
CA MET A 108 10.65 -4.75 -3.94
C MET A 108 9.20 -4.96 -4.37
N LEU A 109 8.23 -4.34 -3.65
CA LEU A 109 6.82 -4.41 -4.01
C LEU A 109 6.57 -3.85 -5.42
N ALA A 110 7.11 -2.66 -5.72
CA ALA A 110 6.95 -2.03 -7.02
C ALA A 110 7.55 -2.89 -8.14
N ASP A 111 8.78 -3.38 -7.95
CA ASP A 111 9.46 -4.24 -8.93
C ASP A 111 8.69 -5.56 -9.14
N THR A 112 8.12 -6.14 -8.07
CA THR A 112 7.26 -7.33 -8.16
C THR A 112 5.98 -7.05 -8.94
N LEU A 113 5.31 -5.91 -8.69
CA LEU A 113 4.09 -5.53 -9.40
C LEU A 113 4.36 -5.26 -10.89
N TYR A 114 5.44 -4.56 -11.22
CA TYR A 114 5.81 -4.24 -12.60
C TYR A 114 6.32 -5.46 -13.40
N SER A 115 6.81 -6.49 -12.71
CA SER A 115 7.24 -7.75 -13.34
C SER A 115 6.15 -8.82 -13.38
N HIS A 116 5.05 -8.65 -12.63
CA HIS A 116 3.98 -9.65 -12.55
C HIS A 116 3.18 -9.71 -13.87
N PRO A 117 3.05 -10.88 -14.53
CA PRO A 117 2.45 -11.00 -15.87
C PRO A 117 1.06 -10.39 -16.01
N THR A 118 0.23 -10.50 -14.96
CA THR A 118 -1.15 -9.99 -14.95
C THR A 118 -1.27 -8.56 -14.43
N LEU A 119 -0.33 -8.08 -13.61
CA LEU A 119 -0.46 -6.79 -12.91
C LEU A 119 0.42 -5.70 -13.53
N MET A 120 1.39 -6.05 -14.38
CA MET A 120 2.29 -5.10 -15.02
C MET A 120 1.58 -4.02 -15.86
N GLY A 121 0.35 -4.29 -16.31
CA GLY A 121 -0.48 -3.31 -17.04
C GLY A 121 -1.37 -2.44 -16.14
N SER A 122 -1.45 -2.74 -14.84
CA SER A 122 -2.24 -1.94 -13.90
C SER A 122 -1.54 -0.63 -13.58
N ARG A 123 -2.30 0.46 -13.51
CA ARG A 123 -1.76 1.73 -13.00
C ARG A 123 -1.41 1.57 -11.52
N VAL A 124 -0.15 1.83 -11.17
CA VAL A 124 0.33 1.83 -9.77
C VAL A 124 0.47 3.27 -9.30
N VAL A 125 -0.18 3.60 -8.19
CA VAL A 125 -0.12 4.92 -7.54
C VAL A 125 0.48 4.76 -6.16
N ILE A 126 1.57 5.47 -5.87
CA ILE A 126 2.31 5.34 -4.62
C ILE A 126 2.21 6.64 -3.82
N LEU A 127 1.57 6.60 -2.66
CA LEU A 127 1.58 7.70 -1.70
C LEU A 127 2.55 7.42 -0.57
N GLN A 128 3.52 8.30 -0.42
CA GLN A 128 4.38 8.32 0.76
C GLN A 128 3.71 9.18 1.84
N VAL A 129 3.19 8.55 2.89
CA VAL A 129 2.50 9.25 4.00
C VAL A 129 3.48 9.56 5.14
N GLY A 130 4.51 8.75 5.31
CA GLY A 130 5.59 8.98 6.26
C GLY A 130 6.85 8.22 5.85
N SER A 131 7.91 8.36 6.63
CA SER A 131 9.16 7.62 6.42
C SER A 131 9.43 6.70 7.59
N GLU A 132 10.29 5.69 7.40
CA GLU A 132 10.79 4.86 8.50
C GLU A 132 11.42 5.75 9.58
N GLN A 133 11.11 5.48 10.86
CA GLN A 133 11.67 6.21 11.99
C GLN A 133 13.08 5.70 12.30
N LYS A 134 14.08 6.27 11.62
CA LYS A 134 15.51 6.02 11.87
C LYS A 134 16.35 7.26 11.64
N VAL A 135 17.61 7.22 12.07
CA VAL A 135 18.61 8.25 11.75
C VAL A 135 19.12 7.99 10.35
N TYR A 136 18.98 8.97 9.46
CA TYR A 136 19.44 8.89 8.08
C TYR A 136 20.82 9.54 7.94
N SER A 137 21.71 8.85 7.23
CA SER A 137 22.92 9.42 6.65
C SER A 137 22.60 10.30 5.43
N SER A 138 23.54 11.15 5.04
CA SER A 138 23.40 11.98 3.82
C SER A 138 23.25 11.12 2.55
N THR A 139 23.92 9.98 2.49
CA THR A 139 23.80 8.99 1.42
C THR A 139 22.40 8.40 1.35
N GLU A 140 21.82 7.97 2.47
CA GLU A 140 20.45 7.42 2.49
C GLU A 140 19.41 8.47 2.12
N LEU A 141 19.63 9.75 2.48
CA LEU A 141 18.74 10.84 2.05
C LEU A 141 18.79 11.04 0.53
N ALA A 142 19.96 10.95 -0.09
CA ALA A 142 20.10 11.07 -1.54
C ALA A 142 19.44 9.89 -2.28
N GLU A 143 19.62 8.67 -1.77
CA GLU A 143 18.96 7.47 -2.29
C GLU A 143 17.44 7.56 -2.19
N SER A 144 16.92 8.02 -1.05
CA SER A 144 15.49 8.27 -0.84
C SER A 144 14.94 9.26 -1.87
N GLN A 145 15.64 10.36 -2.15
CA GLN A 145 15.24 11.33 -3.18
C GLN A 145 15.26 10.73 -4.60
N ALA A 146 16.23 9.86 -4.91
CA ALA A 146 16.31 9.17 -6.18
C ALA A 146 15.15 8.18 -6.35
N ALA A 147 14.86 7.37 -5.32
CA ALA A 147 13.73 6.44 -5.30
C ALA A 147 12.38 7.18 -5.42
N PHE A 148 12.25 8.34 -4.78
CA PHE A 148 11.06 9.18 -4.88
C PHE A 148 10.74 9.57 -6.32
N LYS A 149 11.76 9.97 -7.10
CA LYS A 149 11.61 10.30 -8.53
C LYS A 149 11.40 9.05 -9.38
N LYS A 150 12.17 7.99 -9.15
CA LYS A 150 12.09 6.74 -9.92
C LYS A 150 10.68 6.12 -9.86
N LEU A 151 10.07 6.16 -8.68
CA LEU A 151 8.77 5.54 -8.43
C LEU A 151 7.59 6.50 -8.57
N SER A 152 7.82 7.74 -9.05
CA SER A 152 6.79 8.79 -9.14
C SER A 152 5.96 8.93 -7.86
N LYS A 153 6.62 8.85 -6.69
CA LYS A 153 5.92 8.88 -5.40
C LYS A 153 5.20 10.22 -5.22
N ILE A 154 4.02 10.19 -4.62
CA ILE A 154 3.26 11.39 -4.27
C ILE A 154 3.49 11.69 -2.78
N GLN A 155 3.84 12.94 -2.48
CA GLN A 155 3.97 13.44 -1.11
C GLN A 155 3.21 14.76 -1.00
N GLU A 156 2.22 14.78 -0.12
CA GLU A 156 1.47 15.98 0.21
C GLU A 156 2.15 16.67 1.40
N SER A 157 2.71 17.86 1.17
CA SER A 157 3.17 18.77 2.21
C SER A 157 2.10 19.85 2.43
N ARG A 158 1.61 19.98 3.67
CA ARG A 158 0.82 21.16 4.07
C ARG A 158 1.67 22.42 4.09
#